data_AF-A0A9X2JRL8-F1
#
_entry.id   AF-A0A9X2JRL8-F1
#
_cell.length_a   1.000
_cell.length_b   1.000
_cell.length_c   1.000
_cell.angle_alpha   90.00
_cell.angle_beta   90.00
_cell.angle_gamma   90.00
#
_symmetry.space_group_name_H-M   'P 1'
#
loop_
_entity.id
_entity.type
_entity.pdbx_description
1 polymer ?
#
loop_
_entity_poly.entity_id
_entity_poly.type
_entity_poly.pdbx_seq_one_letter_code
_entity_poly.pdbx_strand_id
1 'polypeptide(L)'
;MTEVALGIALLTGLVLALSAALLLARRLLVPDRAIAVAVNGGAGFESRFGTKLLTALAENDILLPAACGGAGTCGLCRVRVTQGSPAPLPAETALLSRAERRGGLHLACQLVLREPVAIEVP
;
A
#
# COMPACT_ATOMS: atom_id res chain seq x y z
N MET A 1 -13.48 -40.89 -30.36
CA MET A 1 -12.46 -39.80 -30.31
C MET A 1 -13.11 -38.42 -30.20
N THR A 2 -14.16 -38.14 -30.96
CA THR A 2 -14.92 -36.88 -30.89
C THR A 2 -15.53 -36.59 -29.52
N GLU A 3 -16.13 -37.59 -28.85
CA GLU A 3 -16.72 -37.38 -27.51
C GLU A 3 -15.68 -37.00 -26.45
N VAL A 4 -14.49 -37.61 -26.50
CA VAL A 4 -13.39 -37.27 -25.59
C VAL A 4 -12.90 -35.84 -25.86
N ALA A 5 -12.77 -35.44 -27.12
CA ALA A 5 -12.40 -34.06 -27.48
C ALA A 5 -13.44 -33.03 -27.04
N LEU A 6 -14.73 -33.34 -27.17
CA LEU A 6 -15.85 -32.49 -26.73
C LEU A 6 -15.87 -32.33 -25.21
N GLY A 7 -15.62 -33.41 -24.46
CA GLY A 7 -15.50 -33.37 -23.00
C GLY A 7 -14.35 -32.50 -22.53
N ILE A 8 -13.17 -32.64 -23.16
CA ILE A 8 -11.99 -31.81 -22.85
C ILE A 8 -12.26 -30.32 -23.16
N ALA A 9 -12.87 -30.03 -24.32
CA ALA A 9 -13.20 -28.66 -24.71
C ALA A 9 -14.21 -28.01 -23.73
N LEU A 10 -15.24 -28.75 -23.32
CA LEU A 10 -16.26 -28.26 -22.40
C LEU A 10 -15.69 -27.97 -21.00
N LEU A 11 -14.89 -28.90 -20.46
CA LEU A 11 -14.22 -28.70 -19.17
C LEU A 11 -13.27 -27.51 -19.20
N THR A 12 -12.44 -27.41 -20.25
CA THR A 12 -11.48 -26.31 -20.42
C THR A 12 -12.19 -24.96 -20.56
N GLY A 13 -13.26 -24.91 -21.36
CA GLY A 13 -14.09 -23.72 -21.52
C GLY A 13 -14.72 -23.27 -20.21
N LEU A 14 -15.25 -24.20 -19.41
CA LEU A 14 -15.82 -23.90 -18.10
C LEU A 14 -14.77 -23.28 -17.15
N VAL A 15 -13.58 -23.88 -17.06
CA VAL A 15 -12.49 -23.38 -16.19
C VAL A 15 -12.04 -21.98 -16.63
N LEU A 16 -11.89 -21.74 -17.93
CA LEU A 16 -11.53 -20.43 -18.46
C LEU A 16 -12.63 -19.39 -18.20
N ALA A 17 -13.89 -19.76 -18.37
CA ALA A 17 -15.03 -18.88 -18.11
C ALA A 17 -15.09 -18.46 -16.64
N LEU A 18 -14.93 -19.41 -15.71
CA LEU A 18 -14.89 -19.12 -14.27
C LEU A 18 -13.69 -18.24 -13.92
N SER A 19 -12.52 -18.52 -14.48
CA SER A 19 -11.31 -17.71 -14.25
C SER A 19 -11.48 -16.27 -14.76
N ALA A 20 -12.06 -16.10 -15.96
CA ALA A 20 -12.37 -14.79 -16.52
C ALA A 20 -13.39 -14.02 -15.66
N ALA A 21 -14.45 -14.70 -15.19
CA ALA A 21 -15.44 -14.12 -14.30
C ALA A 21 -14.82 -13.64 -12.98
N LEU A 22 -13.94 -14.44 -12.36
CA LEU A 22 -13.22 -14.06 -11.14
C LEU A 22 -12.31 -12.84 -11.36
N LEU A 23 -11.58 -12.80 -12.48
CA LEU A 23 -10.72 -11.66 -12.82
C LEU A 23 -11.53 -10.39 -13.06
N LEU A 24 -12.69 -10.49 -13.73
CA LEU A 24 -13.59 -9.35 -13.94
C LEU A 24 -14.17 -8.85 -12.62
N ALA A 25 -14.64 -9.75 -11.76
CA ALA A 25 -15.12 -9.41 -10.43
C ALA A 25 -14.03 -8.70 -9.62
N ARG A 26 -12.80 -9.22 -9.61
CA ARG A 26 -11.67 -8.59 -8.90
C ARG A 26 -11.39 -7.18 -9.42
N ARG A 27 -11.43 -6.95 -10.74
CA ARG A 27 -11.23 -5.63 -11.34
C ARG A 27 -12.32 -4.64 -10.99
N LEU A 28 -13.57 -5.10 -10.84
CA LEU A 28 -14.70 -4.25 -10.48
C LEU A 28 -14.76 -3.94 -8.98
N LEU A 29 -14.38 -4.90 -8.13
CA LEU A 29 -14.50 -4.77 -6.67
C LEU A 29 -13.26 -4.18 -5.99
N VAL A 30 -12.05 -4.28 -6.57
CA VAL A 30 -10.83 -3.75 -5.98
C VAL A 30 -10.55 -2.36 -6.55
N PRO A 31 -10.61 -1.28 -5.73
CA PRO A 31 -10.32 0.07 -6.20
C PRO A 31 -8.83 0.22 -6.50
N ASP A 32 -8.45 0.23 -7.78
CA ASP A 32 -7.09 0.56 -8.24
C ASP A 32 -7.02 2.09 -8.43
N ARG A 33 -7.25 2.85 -7.35
CA ARG A 33 -7.24 4.32 -7.39
C ARG A 33 -5.83 4.83 -7.10
N ALA A 34 -5.37 5.79 -7.90
CA ALA A 34 -4.20 6.58 -7.60
C ALA A 34 -4.50 7.53 -6.42
N ILE A 35 -3.53 7.64 -5.53
CA ILE A 35 -3.56 8.50 -4.34
C ILE A 35 -2.38 9.47 -4.46
N ALA A 36 -2.68 10.76 -4.35
CA ALA A 36 -1.65 11.80 -4.31
C ALA A 36 -0.91 11.79 -2.95
N VAL A 37 0.41 11.77 -3.01
CA VAL A 37 1.32 11.89 -1.87
C VAL A 37 2.16 13.14 -2.06
N ALA A 38 1.97 14.14 -1.20
CA ALA A 38 2.78 15.36 -1.20
C ALA A 38 3.98 15.20 -0.24
N VAL A 39 5.18 15.57 -0.68
CA VAL A 39 6.40 15.44 0.11
C VAL A 39 7.06 16.80 0.32
N ASN A 40 7.37 17.17 1.56
CA ASN A 40 8.12 18.37 1.94
C ASN A 40 7.56 19.69 1.35
N GLY A 41 6.23 19.76 1.12
CA GLY A 41 5.58 20.92 0.50
C GLY A 41 5.94 21.17 -0.98
N GLY A 42 6.64 20.22 -1.63
CA GLY A 42 7.07 20.29 -3.02
C GLY A 42 6.21 19.44 -3.98
N ALA A 43 6.79 19.08 -5.13
CA ALA A 43 6.15 18.20 -6.11
C ALA A 43 5.88 16.82 -5.49
N GLY A 44 4.60 16.46 -5.38
CA GLY A 44 4.17 15.13 -4.95
C GLY A 44 4.23 14.10 -6.08
N PHE A 45 3.89 12.87 -5.74
CA PHE A 45 3.74 11.77 -6.70
C PHE A 45 2.41 11.05 -6.48
N GLU A 46 1.98 10.30 -7.48
CA GLU A 46 0.83 9.41 -7.36
C GLU A 46 1.28 8.00 -6.99
N SER A 47 0.62 7.40 -6.00
CA SER A 47 0.86 6.02 -5.60
C SER A 47 -0.44 5.22 -5.59
N ARG A 48 -0.34 3.90 -5.59
CA ARG A 48 -1.51 3.02 -5.59
C ARG A 48 -2.17 2.97 -4.22
N PHE A 49 -3.49 2.92 -4.21
CA PHE A 49 -4.28 2.62 -3.02
C PHE A 49 -3.84 1.29 -2.39
N GLY A 50 -3.67 1.29 -1.07
CA GLY A 50 -3.29 0.11 -0.30
C GLY A 50 -1.78 -0.16 -0.23
N THR A 51 -0.95 0.63 -0.93
CA THR A 51 0.51 0.52 -0.83
C THR A 51 1.01 1.11 0.50
N LYS A 52 2.07 0.51 1.05
CA LYS A 52 2.76 1.07 2.23
C LYS A 52 3.53 2.32 1.83
N LEU A 53 3.51 3.35 2.67
CA LEU A 53 4.20 4.61 2.38
C LEU A 53 5.71 4.42 2.16
N LEU A 54 6.38 3.54 2.92
CA LEU A 54 7.79 3.22 2.69
C LEU A 54 8.05 2.71 1.27
N THR A 55 7.19 1.83 0.76
CA THR A 55 7.34 1.26 -0.59
C THR A 55 7.06 2.33 -1.64
N ALA A 56 6.00 3.11 -1.45
CA ALA A 56 5.65 4.21 -2.34
C ALA A 56 6.77 5.25 -2.45
N LEU A 57 7.43 5.56 -1.33
CA LEU A 57 8.59 6.47 -1.31
C LEU A 57 9.80 5.87 -2.01
N ALA A 58 10.10 4.59 -1.77
CA ALA A 58 11.21 3.90 -2.42
C ALA A 58 11.03 3.78 -3.94
N GLU A 59 9.80 3.58 -4.43
CA GLU A 59 9.45 3.59 -5.86
C GLU A 59 9.67 4.96 -6.53
N ASN A 60 9.69 6.04 -5.75
CA ASN A 60 9.90 7.42 -6.21
C ASN A 60 11.27 7.97 -5.75
N ASP A 61 12.26 7.08 -5.59
CA ASP A 61 13.65 7.40 -5.22
C ASP A 61 13.83 8.15 -3.87
N ILE A 62 12.82 8.14 -3.00
CA ILE A 62 12.89 8.69 -1.64
C ILE A 62 13.16 7.55 -0.66
N LEU A 63 14.45 7.33 -0.35
CA LEU A 63 14.88 6.21 0.47
C LEU A 63 14.93 6.57 1.96
N LEU A 64 14.10 5.88 2.74
CA LEU A 64 14.15 5.93 4.21
C LEU A 64 14.96 4.75 4.76
N PRO A 65 15.74 4.95 5.84
CA PRO A 65 16.43 3.86 6.50
C PRO A 65 15.42 2.87 7.08
N ALA A 66 15.52 1.60 6.67
CA ALA A 66 14.58 0.55 7.07
C ALA A 66 15.28 -0.78 7.33
N ALA A 67 16.12 -0.84 8.38
CA ALA A 67 16.91 -2.02 8.73
C ALA A 67 16.07 -3.31 8.95
N CYS A 68 14.81 -3.17 9.37
CA CYS A 68 13.89 -4.30 9.58
C CYS A 68 13.10 -4.74 8.33
N GLY A 69 13.38 -4.20 7.15
CA GLY A 69 12.65 -4.54 5.92
C GLY A 69 11.15 -4.20 5.96
N GLY A 70 10.74 -3.28 6.83
CA GLY A 70 9.34 -2.87 6.98
C GLY A 70 8.49 -3.72 7.93
N ALA A 71 9.12 -4.53 8.79
CA ALA A 71 8.44 -5.24 9.89
C ALA A 71 7.92 -4.31 11.01
N GLY A 72 8.38 -3.05 11.05
CA GLY A 72 7.93 -2.08 12.05
C GLY A 72 8.57 -2.25 13.43
N THR A 73 9.77 -2.85 13.49
CA THR A 73 10.49 -3.14 14.75
C THR A 73 11.72 -2.27 14.98
N CYS A 74 12.33 -1.70 13.94
CA CYS A 74 13.55 -0.88 14.08
C CYS A 74 13.29 0.61 14.37
N GLY A 75 12.10 1.12 14.05
CA GLY A 75 11.74 2.53 14.29
C GLY A 75 12.52 3.58 13.48
N LEU A 76 13.25 3.17 12.43
CA LEU A 76 14.05 4.08 11.59
C LEU A 76 13.25 4.76 10.47
N CYS A 77 12.14 4.13 10.03
CA CYS A 77 11.31 4.58 8.91
C CYS A 77 10.40 5.79 9.28
N ARG A 78 10.92 6.78 10.03
CA ARG A 78 10.15 7.87 10.62
C ARG A 78 9.79 8.93 9.59
N VAL A 79 8.53 9.33 9.57
CA VAL A 79 8.01 10.43 8.75
C VAL A 79 7.03 11.24 9.56
N ARG A 80 6.94 12.53 9.28
CA ARG A 80 5.90 13.38 9.86
C ARG A 80 4.77 13.52 8.86
N VAL A 81 3.55 13.25 9.29
CA VAL A 81 2.37 13.49 8.45
C VAL A 81 1.80 14.86 8.81
N THR A 82 1.69 15.73 7.81
CA THR A 82 1.15 17.08 7.97
C THR A 82 -0.33 17.14 7.64
N GLN A 83 -0.81 16.32 6.71
CA GLN A 83 -2.23 16.19 6.38
C GLN A 83 -2.58 14.76 5.97
N GLY A 84 -3.74 14.26 6.37
CA GLY A 84 -4.23 12.94 5.99
C GLY A 84 -3.38 11.81 6.58
N SER A 85 -3.62 11.42 7.83
CA SER A 85 -3.15 10.12 8.31
C SER A 85 -4.10 9.51 9.33
N PRO A 86 -4.33 8.18 9.26
CA PRO A 86 -5.24 7.48 10.14
C PRO A 86 -4.67 7.25 11.56
N ALA A 87 -5.53 6.69 12.41
CA ALA A 87 -5.29 6.37 13.81
C ALA A 87 -3.94 5.68 14.07
N PRO A 88 -3.28 5.99 15.21
CA PRO A 88 -1.96 5.47 15.55
C PRO A 88 -1.93 3.94 15.54
N LEU A 89 -0.90 3.37 14.91
CA LEU A 89 -0.76 1.92 14.82
C LEU A 89 -0.18 1.35 16.13
N PRO A 90 -0.53 0.12 16.52
CA PRO A 90 0.00 -0.50 17.74
C PRO A 90 1.55 -0.56 17.77
N ALA A 91 2.17 -0.83 16.62
CA ALA A 91 3.63 -0.86 16.48
C ALA A 91 4.29 0.49 16.78
N GLU A 92 3.62 1.60 16.45
CA GLU A 92 4.11 2.95 16.75
C GLU A 92 4.11 3.24 18.25
N THR A 93 3.23 2.60 19.02
CA THR A 93 3.16 2.79 20.47
C THR A 93 4.41 2.27 21.20
N ALA A 94 5.05 1.24 20.64
CA ALA A 94 6.26 0.65 21.21
C ALA A 94 7.54 1.43 20.87
N LEU A 95 7.55 2.12 19.73
CA LEU A 95 8.77 2.75 19.18
C LEU A 95 8.76 4.28 19.20
N LEU A 96 7.58 4.90 19.24
CA LEU A 96 7.39 6.34 19.26
C LEU A 96 6.85 6.80 20.61
N SER A 97 7.44 7.86 21.14
CA SER A 97 6.96 8.51 22.35
C SER A 97 5.56 9.08 22.16
N ARG A 98 4.87 9.38 23.28
CA ARG A 98 3.57 10.04 23.23
C ARG A 98 3.66 11.44 22.61
N ALA A 99 4.77 12.16 22.82
CA ALA A 99 4.98 13.49 22.27
C ALA A 99 5.17 13.45 20.74
N GLU A 100 5.99 12.53 20.24
CA GLU A 100 6.22 12.34 18.80
C GLU A 100 4.93 12.00 18.05
N ARG A 101 4.13 11.06 18.58
CA ARG A 101 2.84 10.69 17.96
C ARG A 101 1.84 11.84 17.96
N ARG A 102 1.79 12.65 19.03
CA ARG A 102 0.97 13.87 19.05
C ARG A 102 1.45 14.91 18.04
N GLY A 103 2.74 14.93 17.73
CA GLY A 103 3.33 15.75 16.69
C GLY A 103 3.14 15.23 15.27
N GLY A 104 2.34 14.17 15.06
CA GLY A 104 2.08 13.58 13.75
C GLY A 104 3.23 12.71 13.22
N LEU A 105 4.14 12.24 14.08
CA LEU A 105 5.19 11.32 13.67
C LEU A 105 4.64 9.90 13.55
N HIS A 106 4.91 9.27 12.42
CA HIS A 106 4.47 7.92 12.07
C HIS A 106 5.62 7.09 11.51
N LEU A 107 5.42 5.77 11.47
CA LEU A 107 6.32 4.84 10.82
C LEU A 107 5.84 4.60 9.38
N ALA A 108 6.55 5.14 8.38
CA ALA A 108 6.21 5.02 6.96
C ALA A 108 6.06 3.56 6.51
N CYS A 109 6.77 2.64 7.15
CA CYS A 109 6.71 1.23 6.84
C CYS A 109 5.45 0.48 7.33
N GLN A 110 4.66 1.12 8.20
CA GLN A 110 3.40 0.59 8.70
C GLN A 110 2.20 1.42 8.22
N LEU A 111 2.42 2.65 7.78
CA LEU A 111 1.39 3.51 7.20
C LEU A 111 0.98 2.99 5.82
N VAL A 112 -0.33 2.73 5.65
CA VAL A 112 -0.94 2.29 4.39
C VAL A 112 -1.71 3.44 3.76
N LEU A 113 -1.43 3.73 2.49
CA LEU A 113 -2.09 4.79 1.74
C LEU A 113 -3.55 4.41 1.44
N ARG A 114 -4.50 5.08 2.10
CA ARG A 114 -5.95 4.91 1.87
C ARG A 114 -6.61 6.18 1.36
N GLU A 115 -5.99 7.32 1.64
CA GLU A 115 -6.42 8.65 1.27
C GLU A 115 -5.20 9.52 0.94
N PRO A 116 -5.40 10.65 0.23
CA PRO A 116 -4.32 11.59 -0.05
C PRO A 116 -3.65 12.08 1.22
N VAL A 117 -2.32 12.10 1.21
CA VAL A 117 -1.49 12.43 2.39
C VAL A 117 -0.41 13.42 2.02
N ALA A 118 -0.15 14.37 2.92
CA ALA A 118 1.02 15.22 2.90
C ALA A 118 1.97 14.81 4.02
N ILE A 119 3.23 14.60 3.66
CA ILE A 119 4.28 14.19 4.58
C ILE A 119 5.51 15.09 4.49
N GLU A 120 6.23 15.13 5.60
CA GLU A 120 7.57 15.67 5.71
C GLU A 120 8.54 14.54 6.07
N VAL A 121 9.60 14.45 5.26
CA VAL A 121 10.67 13.46 5.38
C VAL A 121 11.92 14.18 5.90
N PRO A 122 12.54 13.72 7.00
CA PRO A 122 13.76 14.32 7.57
C PRO A 122 15.02 14.03 6.75
#